data_AF-A0A1G0DMT5-F1
#
_entry.id   AF-A0A1G0DMT5-F1
#
_cell.length_a   1.000
_cell.length_b   1.000
_cell.length_c   1.000
_cell.angle_alpha   90.00
_cell.angle_beta   90.00
_cell.angle_gamma   90.00
#
_symmetry.space_group_name_H-M   'P 1'
#
loop_
_entity.id
_entity.type
_entity.pdbx_description
1 polymer ?
#
loop_
_entity_poly.entity_id
_entity_poly.type
_entity_poly.pdbx_seq_one_letter_code
_entity_poly.pdbx_strand_id
1 'polypeptide(L)'
;MEERGMRTHHGILKRIAKLGLILMMGVSMSTEAGLFGSGGTSWKEEVLLHDGGRVIAKRSLSYGGRHEIGQPSPIKEQTISFTPPNSGKTITWASEYSEDVGRANFNLLALHILNGVPYVVASPNLCLSYNKWGRPNPPYVFFKYDGKEWQRIPLTEFPAEFKALNVAIYLGTQDVQAMVKQGLLSAENIKERNSELTRPQYKTILRDPYPGAAGGCDEMVYYKGAWVGPGDSIGKRMMDRKSK
;
A
#
# COMPACT_ATOMS: atom_id res chain seq x y z
N MET A 1 -69.24 46.91 45.95
CA MET A 1 -70.30 47.26 44.99
C MET A 1 -69.61 47.42 43.65
N GLU A 2 -69.96 46.53 42.70
CA GLU A 2 -69.76 46.65 41.24
C GLU A 2 -68.31 46.87 40.71
N GLU A 3 -67.82 46.24 39.65
CA GLU A 3 -68.31 45.20 38.75
C GLU A 3 -67.18 44.92 37.72
N ARG A 4 -67.21 43.73 37.10
CA ARG A 4 -67.07 43.50 35.63
C ARG A 4 -65.78 44.01 34.93
N GLY A 5 -65.03 43.25 34.14
CA GLY A 5 -65.28 41.99 33.43
C GLY A 5 -63.95 41.46 32.85
N MET A 6 -63.82 40.14 32.77
CA MET A 6 -64.00 39.31 31.56
C MET A 6 -62.78 39.21 30.63
N ARG A 7 -62.29 37.95 30.55
CA ARG A 7 -62.03 37.14 29.34
C ARG A 7 -60.81 37.56 28.48
N THR A 8 -59.98 36.67 27.92
CA THR A 8 -60.10 35.23 27.68
C THR A 8 -58.78 34.63 27.16
N HIS A 9 -58.66 33.32 27.40
CA HIS A 9 -58.19 32.27 26.48
C HIS A 9 -56.70 31.95 26.25
N HIS A 10 -56.49 30.63 26.37
CA HIS A 10 -55.70 29.72 25.55
C HIS A 10 -54.22 29.49 25.89
N GLY A 11 -53.94 28.22 26.20
CA GLY A 11 -52.76 27.58 25.59
C GLY A 11 -51.86 26.78 26.53
N ILE A 12 -52.23 25.53 26.80
CA ILE A 12 -51.39 24.34 26.57
C ILE A 12 -49.98 24.33 27.21
N LEU A 13 -49.87 23.57 28.31
CA LEU A 13 -49.01 22.38 28.46
C LEU A 13 -47.59 22.41 27.83
N LYS A 14 -46.53 22.35 28.66
CA LYS A 14 -45.83 21.10 29.05
C LYS A 14 -44.45 21.33 29.66
N ARG A 15 -44.20 20.53 30.69
CA ARG A 15 -42.92 20.22 31.35
C ARG A 15 -41.91 19.65 30.35
N ILE A 16 -40.64 20.06 30.45
CA ILE A 16 -39.53 19.35 29.78
C ILE A 16 -38.69 18.64 30.85
N ALA A 17 -38.59 17.32 30.63
CA ALA A 17 -37.87 16.35 31.44
C ALA A 17 -36.36 16.37 31.13
N LYS A 18 -35.57 16.01 32.15
CA LYS A 18 -34.13 15.73 32.07
C LYS A 18 -33.85 14.63 31.03
N LEU A 19 -33.03 14.92 30.03
CA LEU A 19 -32.49 13.95 29.10
C LEU A 19 -31.07 13.60 29.50
N GLY A 20 -30.84 12.30 29.72
CA GLY A 20 -29.55 11.70 30.03
C GLY A 20 -28.62 11.72 28.82
N LEU A 21 -27.33 11.91 29.13
CA LEU A 21 -26.23 11.88 28.19
C LEU A 21 -26.01 10.43 27.73
N ILE A 22 -26.52 10.07 26.55
CA ILE A 22 -26.21 8.81 25.89
C ILE A 22 -24.88 8.97 25.15
N LEU A 23 -23.92 8.15 25.56
CA LEU A 23 -22.59 7.99 24.97
C LEU A 23 -22.73 7.54 23.51
N MET A 24 -22.57 8.48 22.57
CA MET A 24 -22.45 8.16 21.14
C MET A 24 -21.13 7.42 20.92
N MET A 25 -21.17 6.09 20.87
CA MET A 25 -20.16 5.30 20.18
C MET A 25 -20.26 5.63 18.69
N GLY A 26 -19.61 6.72 18.30
CA GLY A 26 -19.31 7.04 16.92
C GLY A 26 -18.27 6.04 16.43
N VAL A 27 -18.74 4.88 15.95
CA VAL A 27 -17.95 4.06 15.04
C VAL A 27 -17.80 4.93 13.80
N SER A 28 -16.70 5.67 13.71
CA SER A 28 -16.29 6.33 12.47
C SER A 28 -16.04 5.20 11.47
N MET A 29 -17.09 4.85 10.72
CA MET A 29 -16.90 4.14 9.47
C MET A 29 -16.21 5.14 8.56
N SER A 30 -14.88 5.11 8.54
CA SER A 30 -14.13 5.65 7.43
C SER A 30 -14.63 4.93 6.19
N THR A 31 -15.47 5.62 5.42
CA THR A 31 -15.97 5.22 4.11
C THR A 31 -14.78 5.17 3.14
N GLU A 32 -13.97 4.13 3.25
CA GLU A 32 -13.06 3.68 2.19
C GLU A 32 -13.88 2.93 1.13
N ALA A 33 -14.94 3.58 0.64
CA ALA A 33 -15.64 3.15 -0.55
C ALA A 33 -14.79 3.56 -1.75
N GLY A 34 -13.94 2.65 -2.21
CA GLY A 34 -13.57 2.58 -3.63
C GLY A 34 -12.43 3.47 -4.10
N LEU A 35 -11.24 3.41 -3.48
CA LEU A 35 -10.03 3.74 -4.27
C LEU A 35 -9.88 2.76 -5.46
N PHE A 36 -10.46 1.57 -5.34
CA PHE A 36 -10.58 0.60 -6.42
C PHE A 36 -12.06 0.42 -6.76
N GLY A 37 -12.48 0.89 -7.93
CA GLY A 37 -13.78 0.57 -8.51
C GLY A 37 -13.97 -0.96 -8.58
N SER A 38 -15.23 -1.39 -8.61
CA SER A 38 -15.68 -2.80 -8.68
C SER A 38 -14.79 -3.67 -9.59
N GLY A 39 -13.84 -4.41 -9.00
CA GLY A 39 -12.84 -5.18 -9.76
C GLY A 39 -11.54 -5.49 -9.00
N GLY A 40 -11.34 -4.98 -7.79
CA GLY A 40 -10.19 -5.27 -6.93
C GLY A 40 -10.44 -6.34 -5.86
N THR A 41 -9.37 -6.85 -5.26
CA THR A 41 -9.39 -7.76 -4.10
C THR A 41 -8.77 -7.10 -2.89
N SER A 42 -9.27 -7.38 -1.69
CA SER A 42 -8.67 -6.87 -0.45
C SER A 42 -8.75 -7.90 0.68
N TRP A 43 -7.77 -7.87 1.57
CA TRP A 43 -7.70 -8.67 2.79
C TRP A 43 -6.94 -7.90 3.88
N LYS A 44 -6.88 -8.45 5.09
CA LYS A 44 -6.11 -7.90 6.20
C LYS A 44 -4.89 -8.76 6.48
N GLU A 45 -3.79 -8.13 6.86
CA GLU A 45 -2.54 -8.75 7.29
C GLU A 45 -2.20 -8.24 8.70
N GLU A 46 -1.95 -9.15 9.62
CA GLU A 46 -1.38 -8.84 10.92
C GLU A 46 0.14 -8.75 10.79
N VAL A 47 0.63 -7.51 10.84
CA VAL A 47 2.04 -7.18 10.67
C VAL A 47 2.72 -7.20 12.04
N LEU A 48 3.66 -8.14 12.22
CA LEU A 48 4.53 -8.19 13.40
C LEU A 48 5.69 -7.20 13.24
N LEU A 49 5.79 -6.25 14.16
CA LEU A 49 6.80 -5.22 14.21
C LEU A 49 8.09 -5.72 14.88
N HIS A 50 9.17 -4.97 14.70
CA HIS A 50 10.50 -5.27 15.24
C HIS A 50 10.55 -5.35 16.79
N ASP A 51 9.66 -4.66 17.47
CA ASP A 51 9.53 -4.61 18.94
C ASP A 51 8.55 -5.66 19.50
N GLY A 52 8.01 -6.54 18.64
CA GLY A 52 6.99 -7.51 19.00
C GLY A 52 5.56 -6.97 19.00
N GLY A 53 5.37 -5.66 18.76
CA GLY A 53 4.08 -5.06 18.52
C GLY A 53 3.40 -5.61 17.26
N ARG A 54 2.07 -5.47 17.19
CA ARG A 54 1.27 -5.93 16.06
C ARG A 54 0.38 -4.83 15.53
N VAL A 55 0.24 -4.76 14.21
CA VAL A 55 -0.67 -3.84 13.52
C VAL A 55 -1.48 -4.60 12.50
N ILE A 56 -2.78 -4.34 12.45
CA ILE A 56 -3.63 -4.85 11.37
C ILE A 56 -3.58 -3.87 10.21
N ALA A 57 -3.07 -4.33 9.07
CA ALA A 57 -3.02 -3.57 7.85
C ALA A 57 -3.98 -4.16 6.82
N LYS A 58 -4.79 -3.32 6.18
CA LYS A 58 -5.64 -3.70 5.05
C LYS A 58 -4.84 -3.57 3.77
N ARG A 59 -4.70 -4.65 3.03
CA ARG A 59 -4.09 -4.67 1.70
C ARG A 59 -5.16 -4.74 0.63
N SER A 60 -5.00 -3.93 -0.41
CA SER A 60 -5.94 -3.90 -1.54
C SER A 60 -5.19 -3.91 -2.86
N LEU A 61 -5.70 -4.63 -3.84
CA LEU A 61 -5.15 -4.75 -5.19
C LEU A 61 -6.23 -4.40 -6.22
N SER A 62 -5.85 -3.72 -7.30
CA SER A 62 -6.62 -3.67 -8.54
C SER A 62 -5.89 -4.38 -9.68
N TYR A 63 -6.64 -4.82 -10.68
CA TYR A 63 -6.11 -5.57 -11.81
C TYR A 63 -6.33 -4.82 -13.12
N GLY A 64 -5.37 -4.97 -14.04
CA GLY A 64 -5.37 -4.31 -15.34
C GLY A 64 -3.96 -3.88 -15.76
N GLY A 65 -3.86 -3.18 -16.89
CA GLY A 65 -2.58 -2.72 -17.45
C GLY A 65 -2.05 -3.62 -18.57
N ARG A 66 -0.80 -3.39 -18.98
CA ARG A 66 -0.18 -4.01 -20.16
C ARG A 66 0.19 -5.47 -19.88
N HIS A 67 -0.34 -6.38 -20.70
CA HIS A 67 -0.08 -7.83 -20.67
C HIS A 67 -0.24 -8.45 -22.06
N GLU A 68 0.29 -9.65 -22.24
CA GLU A 68 0.14 -10.41 -23.48
C GLU A 68 -1.27 -11.00 -23.61
N ILE A 69 -1.72 -11.18 -24.85
CA ILE A 69 -3.02 -11.79 -25.13
C ILE A 69 -3.03 -13.23 -24.57
N GLY A 70 -4.07 -13.55 -23.80
CA GLY A 70 -4.22 -14.85 -23.15
C GLY A 70 -3.55 -14.97 -21.77
N GLN A 71 -2.78 -13.96 -21.33
CA GLN A 71 -2.27 -13.88 -19.97
C GLN A 71 -3.28 -13.16 -19.05
N PRO A 72 -3.32 -13.49 -17.75
CA PRO A 72 -4.15 -12.74 -16.81
C PRO A 72 -3.66 -11.30 -16.68
N SER A 73 -4.61 -10.39 -16.41
CA SER A 73 -4.27 -8.99 -16.13
C SER A 73 -3.38 -8.90 -14.89
N PRO A 74 -2.29 -8.10 -14.93
CA PRO A 74 -1.39 -7.96 -13.81
C PRO A 74 -2.03 -7.09 -12.72
N ILE A 75 -1.35 -7.00 -11.57
CA ILE A 75 -1.67 -6.01 -10.54
C ILE A 75 -1.42 -4.62 -11.14
N LYS A 76 -2.49 -3.84 -11.28
CA LYS A 76 -2.46 -2.48 -11.81
C LYS A 76 -1.97 -1.51 -10.73
N GLU A 77 -2.53 -1.63 -9.53
CA GLU A 77 -2.18 -0.83 -8.35
C GLU A 77 -2.29 -1.70 -7.10
N GLN A 78 -1.54 -1.34 -6.06
CA GLN A 78 -1.72 -1.92 -4.73
C GLN A 78 -1.60 -0.88 -3.63
N THR A 79 -2.33 -1.07 -2.54
CA THR A 79 -2.21 -0.26 -1.34
C THR A 79 -2.09 -1.11 -0.09
N ILE A 80 -1.47 -0.52 0.94
CA ILE A 80 -1.55 -0.99 2.31
C ILE A 80 -1.96 0.17 3.21
N SER A 81 -3.03 -0.02 3.97
CA SER A 81 -3.64 0.97 4.86
C SER A 81 -3.67 0.46 6.29
N PHE A 82 -3.25 1.28 7.25
CA PHE A 82 -3.16 0.90 8.65
C PHE A 82 -3.19 2.14 9.55
N THR A 83 -3.52 1.95 10.82
CA THR A 83 -3.44 3.01 11.83
C THR A 83 -2.25 2.73 12.73
N PRO A 84 -1.18 3.56 12.71
CA PRO A 84 -0.08 3.40 13.64
C PRO A 84 -0.59 3.44 15.10
N PRO A 85 0.06 2.69 16.02
CA PRO A 85 -0.27 2.76 17.43
C PRO A 85 -0.28 4.21 17.92
N ASN A 86 -1.30 4.58 18.71
CA ASN A 86 -1.46 5.90 19.34
C ASN A 86 -1.65 7.11 18.38
N SER A 87 -1.76 6.92 17.07
CA SER A 87 -1.97 8.05 16.13
C SER A 87 -3.45 8.41 15.93
N GLY A 88 -4.34 7.42 16.00
CA GLY A 88 -5.76 7.55 15.67
C GLY A 88 -6.06 7.86 14.18
N LYS A 89 -5.02 7.97 13.34
CA LYS A 89 -5.12 8.33 11.92
C LYS A 89 -4.67 7.16 11.04
N THR A 90 -5.51 6.78 10.09
CA THR A 90 -5.16 5.80 9.05
C THR A 90 -4.17 6.43 8.07
N ILE A 91 -3.10 5.69 7.77
CA ILE A 91 -2.09 6.01 6.77
C ILE A 91 -2.16 4.96 5.67
N THR A 92 -2.04 5.40 4.43
CA THR A 92 -2.04 4.52 3.25
C THR A 92 -0.77 4.71 2.45
N TRP A 93 -0.06 3.63 2.17
CA TRP A 93 0.98 3.59 1.13
C TRP A 93 0.39 2.98 -0.15
N ALA A 94 0.80 3.50 -1.30
CA ALA A 94 0.36 3.03 -2.61
C ALA A 94 1.54 2.74 -3.53
N SER A 95 1.46 1.64 -4.26
CA SER A 95 2.20 1.44 -5.50
C SER A 95 1.24 1.65 -6.66
N GLU A 96 1.26 2.86 -7.20
CA GLU A 96 0.37 3.31 -8.25
C GLU A 96 0.70 2.70 -9.62
N TYR A 97 -0.26 2.79 -10.54
CA TYR A 97 -0.07 2.47 -11.95
C TYR A 97 0.86 3.49 -12.59
N SER A 98 1.73 2.99 -13.46
CA SER A 98 2.64 3.83 -14.25
C SER A 98 2.52 3.43 -15.70
N GLU A 99 2.19 4.37 -16.59
CA GLU A 99 1.95 4.07 -18.01
C GLU A 99 3.21 3.57 -18.73
N ASP A 100 4.36 4.12 -18.37
CA ASP A 100 5.67 3.70 -18.86
C ASP A 100 6.01 2.26 -18.42
N VAL A 101 5.58 1.81 -17.25
CA VAL A 101 5.79 0.43 -16.77
C VAL A 101 4.63 -0.50 -17.16
N GLY A 102 3.42 0.05 -17.35
CA GLY A 102 2.19 -0.66 -17.69
C GLY A 102 1.55 -1.46 -16.55
N ARG A 103 1.94 -1.23 -15.29
CA ARG A 103 1.45 -1.96 -14.09
C ARG A 103 1.87 -1.24 -12.80
N ALA A 104 1.58 -1.85 -11.65
CA ALA A 104 2.07 -1.39 -10.35
C ALA A 104 3.60 -1.36 -10.32
N ASN A 105 4.17 -0.27 -9.81
CA ASN A 105 5.62 -0.08 -9.75
C ASN A 105 6.34 -1.07 -8.82
N PHE A 106 5.73 -1.48 -7.72
CA PHE A 106 6.44 -2.19 -6.66
C PHE A 106 5.71 -3.45 -6.22
N ASN A 107 6.47 -4.38 -5.65
CA ASN A 107 6.00 -5.45 -4.78
C ASN A 107 6.30 -5.04 -3.33
N LEU A 108 5.27 -4.93 -2.50
CA LEU A 108 5.42 -4.63 -1.08
C LEU A 108 6.07 -5.82 -0.34
N LEU A 109 7.08 -5.54 0.48
CA LEU A 109 7.84 -6.57 1.20
C LEU A 109 7.81 -6.42 2.72
N ALA A 110 7.63 -5.20 3.23
CA ALA A 110 7.51 -4.98 4.67
C ALA A 110 6.80 -3.67 5.00
N LEU A 111 6.15 -3.65 6.15
CA LEU A 111 5.68 -2.46 6.85
C LEU A 111 6.29 -2.46 8.25
N HIS A 112 7.04 -1.42 8.60
CA HIS A 112 7.61 -1.22 9.92
C HIS A 112 7.15 0.09 10.53
N ILE A 113 7.21 0.19 11.85
CA ILE A 113 6.95 1.42 12.59
C ILE A 113 8.03 1.51 13.66
N LEU A 114 8.71 2.65 13.75
CA LEU A 114 9.68 2.96 14.80
C LEU A 114 9.36 4.34 15.37
N ASN A 115 9.20 4.42 16.69
CA ASN A 115 8.88 5.67 17.39
C ASN A 115 7.68 6.41 16.78
N GLY A 116 6.64 5.66 16.40
CA GLY A 116 5.42 6.18 15.77
C GLY A 116 5.58 6.57 14.29
N VAL A 117 6.77 6.42 13.70
CA VAL A 117 7.05 6.73 12.29
C VAL A 117 6.96 5.45 11.45
N PRO A 118 6.05 5.37 10.47
CA PRO A 118 5.98 4.25 9.56
C PRO A 118 7.06 4.25 8.46
N TYR A 119 7.46 3.05 8.08
CA TYR A 119 8.41 2.77 7.01
C TYR A 119 7.92 1.61 6.15
N VAL A 120 8.17 1.68 4.85
CA VAL A 120 7.85 0.61 3.90
C VAL A 120 9.11 0.17 3.15
N VAL A 121 9.24 -1.14 2.98
CA VAL A 121 10.21 -1.74 2.05
C VAL A 121 9.43 -2.35 0.90
N ALA A 122 9.83 -2.01 -0.32
CA ALA A 122 9.27 -2.60 -1.52
C ALA A 122 10.39 -2.94 -2.51
N SER A 123 10.17 -3.91 -3.40
CA SER A 123 11.07 -4.17 -4.53
C SER A 123 10.42 -3.70 -5.84
N PRO A 124 11.19 -3.19 -6.81
CA PRO A 124 10.65 -2.90 -8.14
C PRO A 124 9.99 -4.13 -8.77
N ASN A 125 8.82 -3.92 -9.39
CA ASN A 125 8.04 -4.95 -10.05
C ASN A 125 8.52 -5.15 -11.49
N LEU A 126 9.26 -6.25 -11.73
CA LEU A 126 9.85 -6.60 -13.02
C LEU A 126 10.90 -5.58 -13.54
N CYS A 127 11.48 -5.88 -14.70
CA CYS A 127 12.63 -5.16 -15.23
C CYS A 127 12.35 -3.70 -15.61
N LEU A 128 11.15 -3.36 -16.08
CA LEU A 128 10.82 -1.97 -16.44
C LEU A 128 10.78 -1.07 -15.20
N SER A 129 10.14 -1.54 -14.13
CA SER A 129 10.16 -0.81 -12.86
C SER A 129 11.57 -0.77 -12.28
N TYR A 130 12.33 -1.87 -12.35
CA TYR A 130 13.71 -1.89 -11.88
C TYR A 130 14.56 -0.82 -12.57
N ASN A 131 14.45 -0.68 -13.89
CA ASN A 131 15.12 0.39 -14.64
C ASN A 131 14.60 1.78 -14.26
N LYS A 132 13.27 1.97 -14.19
CA LYS A 132 12.64 3.24 -13.78
C LYS A 132 13.13 3.77 -12.43
N TRP A 133 13.26 2.88 -11.46
CA TRP A 133 13.58 3.25 -10.08
C TRP A 133 15.08 3.29 -9.78
N GLY A 134 15.91 3.26 -10.82
CA GLY A 134 17.36 3.48 -10.73
C GLY A 134 18.14 2.21 -10.39
N ARG A 135 17.61 1.03 -10.75
CA ARG A 135 18.28 -0.27 -10.63
C ARG A 135 18.88 -0.49 -9.22
N PRO A 136 18.08 -0.36 -8.14
CA PRO A 136 18.60 -0.36 -6.77
C PRO A 136 19.38 -1.64 -6.44
N ASN A 137 20.43 -1.50 -5.62
CA ASN A 137 21.22 -2.62 -5.10
C ASN A 137 21.59 -2.38 -3.62
N PRO A 138 21.04 -3.16 -2.65
CA PRO A 138 20.12 -4.29 -2.81
C PRO A 138 18.79 -3.90 -3.48
N PRO A 139 18.01 -4.85 -4.05
CA PRO A 139 16.91 -4.57 -4.97
C PRO A 139 15.63 -4.07 -4.26
N TYR A 140 15.78 -3.01 -3.46
CA TYR A 140 14.73 -2.40 -2.66
C TYR A 140 14.61 -0.90 -2.91
N VAL A 141 13.41 -0.40 -2.70
CA VAL A 141 13.10 1.02 -2.56
C VAL A 141 12.47 1.20 -1.18
N PHE A 142 13.02 2.15 -0.42
CA PHE A 142 12.64 2.41 0.95
C PHE A 142 11.80 3.67 1.03
N PHE A 143 10.76 3.63 1.84
CA PHE A 143 9.89 4.76 2.07
C PHE A 143 9.75 5.02 3.56
N LYS A 144 9.66 6.30 3.92
CA LYS A 144 9.37 6.80 5.26
C LYS A 144 8.18 7.73 5.18
N TYR A 145 7.24 7.60 6.10
CA TYR A 145 6.16 8.57 6.22
C TYR A 145 6.61 9.76 7.07
N ASP A 146 6.52 10.97 6.54
CA ASP A 146 7.02 12.20 7.21
C ASP A 146 5.98 12.87 8.12
N GLY A 147 4.80 12.26 8.26
CA GLY A 147 3.65 12.84 8.98
C GLY A 147 2.60 13.43 8.05
N LYS A 148 2.91 13.59 6.76
CA LYS A 148 2.00 14.07 5.72
C LYS A 148 1.95 13.11 4.53
N GLU A 149 3.11 12.72 4.00
CA GLU A 149 3.23 11.91 2.80
C GLU A 149 4.39 10.90 2.90
N TRP A 150 4.45 9.98 1.93
CA TRP A 150 5.52 8.99 1.85
C TRP A 150 6.70 9.55 1.05
N GLN A 151 7.85 9.61 1.69
CA GLN A 151 9.10 10.02 1.08
C GLN A 151 9.95 8.80 0.77
N ARG A 152 10.53 8.74 -0.44
CA ARG A 152 11.60 7.79 -0.74
C ARG A 152 12.85 8.19 0.03
N ILE A 153 13.45 7.25 0.74
CA ILE A 153 14.69 7.47 1.49
C ILE A 153 15.81 6.55 1.01
N PRO A 154 17.09 6.93 1.16
CA PRO A 154 18.21 6.03 0.91
C PRO A 154 18.30 4.95 1.99
N LEU A 155 18.97 3.85 1.69
CA LEU A 155 19.19 2.74 2.64
C LEU A 155 19.90 3.19 3.92
N THR A 156 20.77 4.20 3.83
CA THR A 156 21.51 4.77 4.96
C THR A 156 20.60 5.42 6.01
N GLU A 157 19.41 5.85 5.61
CA GLU A 157 18.40 6.43 6.51
C GLU A 157 17.37 5.39 6.99
N PHE A 158 17.38 4.19 6.42
CA PHE A 158 16.42 3.15 6.76
C PHE A 158 16.86 2.40 8.05
N PRO A 159 16.04 2.37 9.13
CA PRO A 159 16.47 1.88 10.45
C PRO A 159 17.07 0.47 10.43
N ALA A 160 18.26 0.29 11.01
CA ALA A 160 19.04 -0.95 10.94
C ALA A 160 18.41 -2.14 11.69
N GLU A 161 17.57 -1.87 12.68
CA GLU A 161 16.80 -2.86 13.44
C GLU A 161 15.73 -3.57 12.60
N PHE A 162 15.26 -2.95 11.51
CA PHE A 162 14.31 -3.57 10.61
C PHE A 162 15.02 -4.64 9.77
N LYS A 163 14.69 -5.90 10.06
CA LYS A 163 15.25 -7.08 9.38
C LYS A 163 14.20 -7.95 8.72
N ALA A 164 12.95 -7.90 9.21
CA ALA A 164 11.89 -8.79 8.81
C ALA A 164 11.15 -8.30 7.56
N LEU A 165 10.70 -9.26 6.74
CA LEU A 165 9.72 -9.06 5.68
C LEU A 165 8.39 -9.62 6.19
N ASN A 166 7.54 -8.72 6.69
CA ASN A 166 6.44 -9.01 7.60
C ASN A 166 5.04 -8.83 6.98
N VAL A 167 4.98 -8.93 5.66
CA VAL A 167 3.74 -8.97 4.85
C VAL A 167 3.83 -10.15 3.89
N ALA A 168 2.70 -10.59 3.32
CA ALA A 168 2.71 -11.64 2.31
C ALA A 168 3.45 -11.16 1.04
N ILE A 169 4.55 -11.81 0.66
CA ILE A 169 5.38 -11.35 -0.47
C ILE A 169 4.87 -11.89 -1.80
N TYR A 170 4.55 -13.19 -1.86
CA TYR A 170 4.08 -13.84 -3.08
C TYR A 170 2.57 -13.68 -3.25
N LEU A 171 2.16 -13.11 -4.38
CA LEU A 171 0.75 -12.80 -4.70
C LEU A 171 0.28 -13.56 -5.95
N GLY A 172 0.41 -14.89 -5.95
CA GLY A 172 -0.20 -15.73 -6.98
C GLY A 172 -1.73 -15.64 -6.96
N THR A 173 -2.39 -15.83 -8.11
CA THR A 173 -3.85 -15.71 -8.20
C THR A 173 -4.58 -16.60 -7.20
N GLN A 174 -4.16 -17.86 -7.07
CA GLN A 174 -4.77 -18.80 -6.10
C GLN A 174 -4.50 -18.39 -4.65
N ASP A 175 -3.28 -17.92 -4.36
CA ASP A 175 -2.93 -17.40 -3.04
C ASP A 175 -3.79 -16.21 -2.66
N VAL A 176 -3.95 -15.23 -3.56
CA VAL A 176 -4.78 -14.05 -3.29
C VAL A 176 -6.22 -14.45 -3.02
N GLN A 177 -6.79 -15.38 -3.78
CA GLN A 177 -8.15 -15.87 -3.52
C GLN A 177 -8.26 -16.53 -2.14
N ALA A 178 -7.26 -17.33 -1.75
CA ALA A 178 -7.21 -17.94 -0.42
C ALA A 178 -7.09 -16.87 0.69
N MET A 179 -6.26 -15.84 0.49
CA MET A 179 -6.08 -14.74 1.45
C MET A 179 -7.36 -13.91 1.62
N VAL A 180 -8.05 -13.60 0.53
CA VAL A 180 -9.35 -12.90 0.55
C VAL A 180 -10.40 -13.73 1.29
N LYS A 181 -10.48 -15.04 1.00
CA LYS A 181 -11.40 -15.95 1.68
C LYS A 181 -11.11 -16.06 3.18
N GLN A 182 -9.84 -16.06 3.56
CA GLN A 182 -9.41 -16.07 4.96
C GLN A 182 -9.70 -14.74 5.67
N GLY A 183 -9.66 -13.63 4.94
CA GLY A 183 -10.00 -12.29 5.43
C GLY A 183 -8.92 -11.63 6.29
N LEU A 184 -8.30 -12.36 7.21
CA LEU A 184 -7.17 -11.93 8.03
C LEU A 184 -6.05 -12.99 8.03
N LEU A 185 -4.87 -12.58 7.58
CA LEU A 185 -3.65 -13.36 7.71
C LEU A 185 -2.96 -12.99 9.03
N SER A 186 -2.72 -13.96 9.91
CA SER A 186 -1.90 -13.75 11.10
C SER A 186 -0.43 -13.58 10.74
N ALA A 187 0.34 -12.99 11.67
CA ALA A 187 1.78 -12.85 11.52
C ALA A 187 2.49 -14.20 11.36
N GLU A 188 1.99 -15.24 12.04
CA GLU A 188 2.53 -16.59 11.96
C GLU A 188 2.31 -17.19 10.57
N ASN A 189 1.11 -17.03 10.00
CA ASN A 189 0.80 -17.49 8.63
C ASN A 189 1.66 -16.75 7.60
N ILE A 190 1.89 -15.45 7.77
CA ILE A 190 2.75 -14.67 6.88
C ILE A 190 4.19 -15.17 6.96
N LYS A 191 4.69 -15.40 8.18
CA LYS A 191 6.04 -15.93 8.40
C LYS A 191 6.22 -17.31 7.76
N GLU A 192 5.26 -18.20 7.92
CA GLU A 192 5.26 -19.53 7.31
C GLU A 192 5.30 -19.44 5.78
N ARG A 193 4.40 -18.66 5.16
CA ARG A 193 4.38 -18.45 3.70
C ARG A 193 5.69 -17.89 3.16
N ASN A 194 6.23 -16.86 3.82
CA ASN A 194 7.50 -16.27 3.40
C ASN A 194 8.69 -17.22 3.62
N SER A 195 8.57 -18.21 4.50
CA SER A 195 9.64 -19.18 4.78
C SER A 195 9.95 -20.08 3.59
N GLU A 196 9.02 -20.26 2.65
CA GLU A 196 9.22 -21.04 1.42
C GLU A 196 10.07 -20.29 0.37
N LEU A 197 10.19 -18.97 0.49
CA LEU A 197 10.92 -18.15 -0.49
C LEU A 197 12.43 -18.33 -0.32
N THR A 198 13.11 -18.85 -1.34
CA THR A 198 14.53 -19.23 -1.23
C THR A 198 15.51 -18.11 -1.50
N ARG A 199 15.08 -17.04 -2.17
CA ARG A 199 15.98 -15.95 -2.58
C ARG A 199 16.43 -15.12 -1.37
N PRO A 200 17.73 -14.77 -1.22
CA PRO A 200 18.24 -14.05 -0.05
C PRO A 200 17.48 -12.74 0.25
N GLN A 201 17.14 -11.99 -0.80
CA GLN A 201 16.39 -10.74 -0.68
C GLN A 201 14.95 -10.89 -0.17
N TYR A 202 14.44 -12.13 -0.06
CA TYR A 202 13.13 -12.45 0.50
C TYR A 202 13.22 -13.15 1.86
N LYS A 203 14.43 -13.37 2.39
CA LYS A 203 14.64 -13.91 3.75
C LYS A 203 14.82 -12.81 4.79
N THR A 204 15.50 -11.74 4.42
CA THR A 204 15.75 -10.59 5.29
C THR A 204 16.03 -9.35 4.45
N ILE A 205 15.95 -8.18 5.07
CA ILE A 205 16.33 -6.92 4.45
C ILE A 205 17.86 -6.86 4.36
N LEU A 206 18.36 -7.10 3.14
CA LEU A 206 19.79 -6.97 2.84
C LEU A 206 20.25 -5.51 3.02
N ARG A 207 21.48 -5.35 3.51
CA ARG A 207 22.14 -4.05 3.70
C ARG A 207 23.33 -3.84 2.78
N ASP A 208 23.93 -4.93 2.32
CA ASP A 208 25.04 -4.90 1.39
C ASP A 208 24.55 -5.13 -0.05
N PRO A 209 25.33 -4.68 -1.05
CA PRO A 209 25.06 -5.00 -2.44
C PRO A 209 24.90 -6.51 -2.66
N TYR A 210 23.84 -6.88 -3.37
CA TYR A 210 23.52 -8.24 -3.76
C TYR A 210 23.93 -8.48 -5.22
N PRO A 211 24.85 -9.41 -5.52
CA PRO A 211 25.31 -9.66 -6.89
C PRO A 211 24.18 -10.01 -7.88
N GLY A 212 23.12 -10.65 -7.38
CA GLY A 212 21.94 -11.02 -8.17
C GLY A 212 20.85 -9.94 -8.24
N ALA A 213 21.10 -8.69 -7.81
CA ALA A 213 20.08 -7.65 -7.71
C ALA A 213 19.38 -7.34 -9.05
N ALA A 214 20.13 -7.39 -10.16
CA ALA A 214 19.57 -7.16 -11.48
C ALA A 214 18.64 -8.28 -11.95
N GLY A 215 18.78 -9.51 -11.42
CA GLY A 215 17.88 -10.63 -11.74
C GLY A 215 17.73 -10.95 -13.24
N GLY A 216 18.74 -10.64 -14.06
CA GLY A 216 18.69 -10.80 -15.52
C GLY A 216 18.00 -9.65 -16.26
N CYS A 217 17.68 -8.54 -15.60
CA CYS A 217 17.10 -7.36 -16.23
C CYS A 217 18.18 -6.54 -16.94
N ASP A 218 18.06 -6.47 -18.27
CA ASP A 218 18.88 -5.57 -19.09
C ASP A 218 18.71 -4.11 -18.66
N GLU A 219 19.76 -3.33 -18.86
CA GLU A 219 19.70 -1.88 -18.70
C GLU A 219 18.84 -1.27 -19.81
N MET A 220 17.90 -0.41 -19.40
CA MET A 220 17.00 0.27 -20.32
C MET A 220 16.78 1.71 -19.88
N VAL A 221 16.53 2.59 -20.84
CA VAL A 221 16.15 3.99 -20.62
C VAL A 221 14.79 4.26 -21.24
N TYR A 222 13.97 5.07 -20.57
CA TYR A 222 12.69 5.50 -21.11
C TYR A 222 12.91 6.70 -22.03
N TYR A 223 12.66 6.51 -23.32
CA TYR A 223 12.96 7.49 -24.35
C TYR A 223 11.78 7.61 -25.34
N LYS A 224 11.25 8.83 -25.47
CA LYS A 224 10.17 9.18 -26.41
C LYS A 224 8.96 8.23 -26.35
N GLY A 225 8.57 7.80 -25.15
CA GLY A 225 7.39 6.96 -24.93
C GLY A 225 7.64 5.44 -24.95
N ALA A 226 8.89 5.00 -25.07
CA ALA A 226 9.24 3.58 -25.05
C ALA A 226 10.50 3.28 -24.22
N TRP A 227 10.57 2.08 -23.65
CA TRP A 227 11.80 1.56 -23.07
C TRP A 227 12.71 1.02 -24.17
N VAL A 228 13.94 1.52 -24.22
CA VAL A 228 14.93 1.14 -25.22
C VAL A 228 16.28 0.87 -24.55
N GLY A 229 17.18 0.17 -25.24
CA GLY A 229 18.56 0.03 -24.78
C GLY A 229 19.27 1.38 -24.68
N PRO A 230 20.27 1.53 -23.78
CA PRO A 230 21.02 2.77 -23.62
C PRO A 230 21.85 3.13 -24.87
N GLY A 231 22.40 4.34 -24.92
CA GLY A 231 23.29 4.79 -26.00
C GLY A 231 22.59 4.92 -27.36
N ASP A 232 23.29 4.60 -28.45
CA ASP A 232 22.77 4.57 -29.83
C ASP A 232 22.13 3.20 -30.17
N SER A 233 21.16 2.78 -29.35
CA SER A 233 20.48 1.51 -29.57
C SER A 233 19.56 1.55 -30.79
N ILE A 234 19.30 0.39 -31.39
CA ILE A 234 18.32 0.24 -32.47
C ILE A 234 16.95 0.82 -32.05
N GLY A 235 16.52 0.53 -30.82
CA GLY A 235 15.27 1.05 -30.26
C GLY A 235 15.23 2.57 -30.25
N LYS A 236 16.33 3.24 -29.84
CA LYS A 236 16.40 4.70 -29.83
C LYS A 236 16.26 5.29 -31.23
N ARG A 237 17.00 4.75 -32.22
CA ARG A 237 16.90 5.18 -33.64
C ARG A 237 15.51 4.98 -34.23
N MET A 238 14.82 3.91 -33.85
CA MET A 238 13.43 3.69 -34.26
C MET A 238 12.48 4.74 -33.68
N MET A 239 12.65 5.11 -32.40
CA MET A 239 11.83 6.16 -31.78
C MET A 239 12.10 7.54 -32.39
N ASP A 240 13.36 7.85 -32.72
CA ASP A 240 13.71 9.11 -33.39
C ASP A 240 13.05 9.27 -34.76
N ARG A 241 12.88 8.16 -35.49
CA ARG A 241 12.17 8.16 -36.79
C ARG A 241 10.66 8.30 -36.66
N LYS A 242 10.05 7.78 -35.58
CA LYS A 242 8.60 7.88 -35.33
C LYS A 242 8.15 9.27 -34.87
N SER A 243 9.05 10.07 -34.31
CA SER A 243 8.74 11.42 -33.81
C SER A 243 9.04 12.54 -34.82
N LYS A 244 9.35 12.20 -36.07
CA LYS A 244 9.42 13.13 -37.20
C LYS A 244 8.09 13.12 -37.93
#